data_AF-A0A5B9WKD0-F1
#
_entry.id   AF-A0A5B9WKD0-F1
#
_cell.length_a   1.000
_cell.length_b   1.000
_cell.length_c   1.000
_cell.angle_alpha   90.00
_cell.angle_beta   90.00
_cell.angle_gamma   90.00
#
_symmetry.space_group_name_H-M   'P 1'
#
loop_
_entity.id
_entity.type
_entity.pdbx_description
1 polymer ?
#
loop_
_entity_poly.entity_id
_entity_poly.type
_entity_poly.pdbx_seq_one_letter_code
_entity_poly.pdbx_strand_id
1 'polypeptide(L)'
;MKKILILCATAAVLTACNNSKKKDSTANADAITPATPGGTFSVTFSDRDKDTSTVHFTFTVDSLKYERSFNDVPLMKGLDDTSLYRILWDAPNSVWIGFVKADRETRYYHGSQDGRSLKILWVPSPPAKYYEYMEKKMGLGDAIRNQPRVLKYKENFQSGNIIADFIVEIQPGNATDEVNVYIEFGGVTRVLTMPVPEGAKPYVQAYKQDHCFAGLEIDGELEEYFEIKVVGGRIGARQLKAFAQ
;
A
#
# COMPACT_ATOMS: atom_id res chain seq x y z
N MET A 1 -47.81 42.67 34.77
CA MET A 1 -48.53 42.55 33.48
C MET A 1 -47.65 41.79 32.50
N LYS A 2 -48.20 40.76 31.85
CA LYS A 2 -47.58 40.00 30.74
C LYS A 2 -47.70 40.80 29.43
N LYS A 3 -46.68 40.70 28.56
CA LYS A 3 -46.70 40.31 27.12
C LYS A 3 -45.53 40.95 26.35
N ILE A 4 -44.62 40.14 25.78
CA ILE A 4 -44.43 39.78 24.34
C ILE A 4 -43.50 40.81 23.62
N LEU A 5 -42.23 40.49 23.28
CA LEU A 5 -41.61 39.67 22.19
C LEU A 5 -41.29 40.51 20.93
N ILE A 6 -40.18 40.13 20.23
CA ILE A 6 -39.80 40.46 18.81
C ILE A 6 -38.97 41.75 18.65
N LEU A 7 -37.81 41.86 17.96
CA LEU A 7 -36.97 40.99 17.09
C LEU A 7 -35.57 41.65 16.88
N CYS A 8 -34.59 40.83 16.51
CA CYS A 8 -33.46 41.05 15.58
C CYS A 8 -32.72 42.40 15.48
N ALA A 9 -31.39 42.34 15.67
CA ALA A 9 -30.46 42.35 14.53
C ALA A 9 -29.02 42.05 15.00
N THR A 10 -28.53 40.87 14.62
CA THR A 10 -27.12 40.48 14.60
C THR A 10 -26.38 41.27 13.52
N ALA A 11 -25.45 42.14 13.90
CA ALA A 11 -24.43 42.66 12.99
C ALA A 11 -23.13 41.88 13.24
N ALA A 12 -22.93 40.83 12.45
CA ALA A 12 -21.64 40.15 12.34
C ALA A 12 -20.67 41.06 11.59
N VAL A 13 -19.71 41.64 12.31
CA VAL A 13 -18.55 42.29 11.69
C VAL A 13 -17.59 41.19 11.25
N LEU A 14 -17.64 40.86 9.96
CA LEU A 14 -16.62 40.05 9.29
C LEU A 14 -15.35 40.89 9.14
N THR A 15 -14.48 40.87 10.14
CA THR A 15 -13.07 41.24 9.93
C THR A 15 -12.35 40.08 9.26
N ALA A 16 -12.20 40.19 7.95
CA ALA A 16 -11.22 39.45 7.17
C ALA A 16 -9.82 39.84 7.63
N CYS A 17 -9.15 38.97 8.38
CA CYS A 17 -7.71 39.00 8.55
C CYS A 17 -7.09 37.95 7.65
N ASN A 18 -6.69 38.43 6.47
CA ASN A 18 -5.76 37.79 5.57
C ASN A 18 -4.44 37.59 6.34
N ASN A 19 -4.06 36.34 6.61
CA ASN A 19 -2.74 36.03 7.14
C ASN A 19 -2.16 34.86 6.36
N SER A 20 -1.58 35.20 5.21
CA SER A 20 -0.65 34.40 4.44
C SER A 20 0.60 34.12 5.30
N LYS A 21 0.52 33.08 6.11
CA LYS A 21 1.69 32.35 6.63
C LYS A 21 1.40 30.87 6.51
N LYS A 22 1.67 30.32 5.32
CA LYS A 22 2.10 28.92 5.19
C LYS A 22 3.36 28.80 6.03
N LYS A 23 3.19 28.37 7.27
CA LYS A 23 4.28 27.83 8.06
C LYS A 23 4.43 26.42 7.52
N ASP A 24 5.41 26.22 6.64
CA ASP A 24 5.96 24.90 6.37
C ASP A 24 6.40 24.34 7.71
N SER A 25 5.48 23.60 8.29
CA SER A 25 5.68 22.78 9.46
C SER A 25 6.02 21.42 8.89
N THR A 26 7.19 21.29 8.26
CA THR A 26 7.99 20.09 8.47
C THR A 26 8.30 20.07 9.95
N ALA A 27 7.30 19.69 10.76
CA ALA A 27 7.56 19.15 12.07
C ALA A 27 8.53 18.00 11.80
N ASN A 28 9.77 18.16 12.26
CA ASN A 28 10.64 17.02 12.50
C ASN A 28 9.80 16.07 13.36
N ALA A 29 9.19 15.09 12.73
CA ALA A 29 8.50 14.03 13.43
C ALA A 29 9.59 13.37 14.28
N ASP A 30 9.44 13.42 15.60
CA ASP A 30 10.41 12.83 16.52
C ASP A 30 10.81 11.45 16.00
N ALA A 31 12.11 11.27 15.76
CA ALA A 31 12.64 10.05 15.15
C ALA A 31 12.25 8.86 16.02
N ILE A 32 11.60 7.85 15.43
CA ILE A 32 11.26 6.61 16.14
C ILE A 32 12.54 5.93 16.59
N THR A 33 12.61 5.64 17.89
CA THR A 33 13.61 4.74 18.47
C THR A 33 12.89 3.48 18.92
N PRO A 34 13.19 2.30 18.37
CA PRO A 34 12.59 1.05 18.83
C PRO A 34 12.79 0.85 20.32
N ALA A 35 11.72 0.45 21.01
CA ALA A 35 11.74 0.15 22.43
C ALA A 35 12.03 -1.33 22.68
N THR A 36 12.60 -1.63 23.85
CA THR A 36 12.65 -3.01 24.36
C THR A 36 11.23 -3.49 24.64
N PRO A 37 10.79 -4.64 24.08
CA PRO A 37 9.46 -5.20 24.36
C PRO A 37 9.25 -5.51 25.84
N GLY A 38 8.08 -5.18 26.37
CA GLY A 38 7.63 -5.61 27.71
C GLY A 38 6.99 -7.00 27.72
N GLY A 39 6.98 -7.70 26.59
CA GLY A 39 6.43 -9.04 26.44
C GLY A 39 6.66 -9.59 25.03
N THR A 40 5.76 -10.43 24.54
CA THR A 40 5.89 -11.05 23.21
C THR A 40 4.75 -10.66 22.28
N PHE A 41 5.07 -10.54 21.00
CA PHE A 41 4.09 -10.39 19.95
C PHE A 41 4.43 -11.34 18.81
N SER A 42 3.47 -12.11 18.34
CA SER A 42 3.62 -12.96 17.16
C SER A 42 2.46 -12.77 16.19
N VAL A 43 2.78 -12.93 14.92
CA VAL A 43 1.83 -13.00 13.83
C VAL A 43 1.97 -14.36 13.16
N THR A 44 0.86 -15.03 12.92
CA THR A 44 0.80 -16.18 12.03
C THR A 44 -0.24 -15.95 10.94
N PHE A 45 0.02 -16.55 9.78
CA PHE A 45 -0.89 -16.49 8.64
C PHE A 45 -1.40 -17.89 8.31
N SER A 46 -2.70 -18.01 8.03
CA SER A 46 -3.29 -19.19 7.39
C SER A 46 -4.05 -18.80 6.13
N ASP A 47 -4.45 -19.80 5.34
CA ASP A 47 -5.21 -19.60 4.10
C ASP A 47 -4.49 -18.70 3.08
N ARG A 48 -3.17 -18.88 2.96
CA ARG A 48 -2.29 -18.06 2.09
C ARG A 48 -2.49 -18.31 0.60
N ASP A 49 -3.12 -19.41 0.25
CA ASP A 49 -3.47 -19.82 -1.11
C ASP A 49 -4.78 -19.16 -1.59
N LYS A 50 -5.70 -18.82 -0.69
CA LYS A 50 -6.99 -18.17 -0.98
C LYS A 50 -6.85 -16.67 -1.27
N ASP A 51 -7.88 -16.06 -1.85
CA ASP A 51 -7.88 -14.63 -2.20
C ASP A 51 -7.70 -13.71 -0.99
N THR A 52 -8.18 -14.16 0.16
CA THR A 52 -7.91 -13.54 1.45
C THR A 52 -7.30 -14.55 2.40
N SER A 53 -6.47 -14.05 3.31
CA SER A 53 -5.79 -14.83 4.34
C SER A 53 -6.34 -14.50 5.71
N THR A 54 -6.17 -15.45 6.64
CA THR A 54 -6.44 -15.22 8.05
C THR A 54 -5.15 -14.79 8.72
N VAL A 55 -5.19 -13.67 9.44
CA VAL A 55 -4.06 -13.17 10.23
C VAL A 55 -4.38 -13.39 11.69
N HIS A 56 -3.56 -14.16 12.40
CA HIS A 56 -3.70 -14.39 13.83
C HIS A 56 -2.62 -13.66 14.61
N PHE A 57 -3.04 -12.91 15.63
CA PHE A 57 -2.16 -12.19 16.55
C PHE A 57 -2.18 -12.87 17.90
N THR A 58 -0.98 -13.04 18.47
CA THR A 58 -0.79 -13.34 19.89
C THR A 58 0.04 -12.23 20.50
N PHE A 59 -0.53 -11.52 21.48
CA PHE A 59 0.13 -10.42 22.18
C PHE A 59 0.11 -10.69 23.67
N THR A 60 1.29 -10.65 24.29
CA THR A 60 1.46 -10.78 25.73
C THR A 60 2.31 -9.64 26.27
N VAL A 61 1.91 -9.10 27.42
CA VAL A 61 2.67 -8.12 28.22
C VAL A 61 2.31 -8.40 29.66
N ASP A 62 3.30 -8.50 30.54
CA ASP A 62 3.11 -8.91 31.94
C ASP A 62 2.36 -10.25 32.05
N SER A 63 1.22 -10.27 32.76
CA SER A 63 0.31 -11.42 32.87
C SER A 63 -0.86 -11.39 31.89
N LEU A 64 -0.97 -10.34 31.07
CA LEU A 64 -2.06 -10.18 30.13
C LEU A 64 -1.76 -10.91 28.83
N LYS A 65 -2.80 -11.52 28.27
CA LYS A 65 -2.76 -12.22 26.98
C LYS A 65 -3.93 -11.78 26.12
N TYR A 66 -3.64 -11.52 24.85
CA TYR A 66 -4.62 -11.21 23.83
C TYR A 66 -4.37 -12.04 22.59
N GLU A 67 -5.44 -12.67 22.11
CA GLU A 67 -5.44 -13.41 20.85
C GLU A 67 -6.57 -12.91 19.98
N ARG A 68 -6.28 -12.65 18.71
CA ARG A 68 -7.31 -12.28 17.73
C ARG A 68 -6.94 -12.73 16.34
N SER A 69 -7.92 -13.31 15.65
CA SER A 69 -7.85 -13.53 14.21
C SER A 69 -8.61 -12.46 13.47
N PHE A 70 -8.01 -11.95 12.40
CA PHE A 70 -8.68 -11.17 11.37
C PHE A 70 -8.80 -12.06 10.14
N ASN A 71 -10.03 -12.46 9.83
CA ASN A 71 -10.34 -13.12 8.58
C ASN A 71 -10.35 -12.04 7.48
N ASP A 72 -10.14 -12.46 6.25
CA ASP A 72 -10.30 -11.59 5.09
C ASP A 72 -9.25 -10.49 4.91
N VAL A 73 -7.99 -10.76 5.27
CA VAL A 73 -6.87 -9.85 4.95
C VAL A 73 -6.30 -10.23 3.58
N PRO A 74 -6.38 -9.34 2.57
CA PRO A 74 -5.88 -9.63 1.23
C PRO A 74 -4.35 -9.50 1.20
N LEU A 75 -3.62 -10.43 1.82
CA LEU A 75 -2.15 -10.40 1.85
C LEU A 75 -1.54 -10.63 0.48
N MET A 76 -0.38 -10.03 0.25
CA MET A 76 0.43 -10.33 -0.93
C MET A 76 0.86 -11.82 -0.90
N LYS A 77 0.65 -12.53 -2.01
CA LYS A 77 1.00 -13.94 -2.21
C LYS A 77 2.42 -14.07 -2.78
N GLY A 78 2.99 -15.28 -2.72
CA GLY A 78 4.29 -15.58 -3.36
C GLY A 78 5.50 -14.88 -2.72
N LEU A 79 5.31 -14.23 -1.57
CA LEU A 79 6.39 -13.70 -0.75
C LEU A 79 6.45 -14.47 0.58
N ASP A 80 7.66 -14.60 1.10
CA ASP A 80 7.90 -15.13 2.44
C ASP A 80 7.26 -14.22 3.50
N ASP A 81 6.84 -14.80 4.62
CA ASP A 81 6.24 -14.06 5.73
C ASP A 81 7.15 -12.94 6.24
N THR A 82 8.46 -13.17 6.25
CA THR A 82 9.49 -12.18 6.60
C THR A 82 9.55 -11.00 5.63
N SER A 83 8.92 -11.07 4.47
CA SER A 83 8.81 -9.96 3.52
C SER A 83 7.47 -9.23 3.62
N LEU A 84 6.48 -9.86 4.24
CA LEU A 84 5.09 -9.42 4.22
C LEU A 84 4.69 -8.57 5.40
N TYR A 85 5.42 -8.68 6.51
CA TYR A 85 5.08 -7.89 7.69
C TYR A 85 6.30 -7.43 8.49
N ARG A 86 6.09 -6.36 9.25
CA ARG A 86 7.03 -5.87 10.26
C ARG A 86 6.30 -5.62 11.56
N ILE A 87 7.00 -5.85 12.66
CA ILE A 87 6.57 -5.53 14.02
C ILE A 87 7.55 -4.50 14.57
N LEU A 88 7.05 -3.35 14.99
CA LEU A 88 7.81 -2.28 15.62
C LEU A 88 7.28 -2.05 17.03
N TRP A 89 8.12 -2.24 18.03
CA TRP A 89 7.80 -1.80 19.39
C TRP A 89 8.22 -0.34 19.55
N ASP A 90 7.26 0.54 19.81
CA ASP A 90 7.52 1.95 20.08
C ASP A 90 7.51 2.31 21.56
N ALA A 91 6.95 1.43 22.40
CA ALA A 91 7.12 1.43 23.85
C ALA A 91 7.05 -0.02 24.37
N PRO A 92 7.47 -0.32 25.62
CA PRO A 92 7.39 -1.69 26.16
C PRO A 92 5.99 -2.30 26.13
N ASN A 93 4.96 -1.47 26.10
CA ASN A 93 3.56 -1.85 26.16
C ASN A 93 2.77 -1.45 24.89
N SER A 94 3.48 -1.11 23.81
CA SER A 94 2.92 -0.60 22.55
C SER A 94 3.68 -1.13 21.34
N VAL A 95 2.93 -1.62 20.35
CA VAL A 95 3.48 -2.30 19.19
C VAL A 95 2.70 -1.95 17.93
N TRP A 96 3.42 -1.60 16.87
CA TRP A 96 2.92 -1.34 15.53
C TRP A 96 3.18 -2.54 14.63
N ILE A 97 2.18 -2.89 13.82
CA ILE A 97 2.27 -4.00 12.90
C ILE A 97 1.82 -3.53 11.52
N GLY A 98 2.63 -3.78 10.51
CA GLY A 98 2.33 -3.43 9.12
C GLY A 98 2.36 -4.69 8.26
N PHE A 99 1.38 -4.84 7.36
CA PHE A 99 1.26 -5.94 6.41
C PHE A 99 1.17 -5.41 5.00
N VAL A 100 1.81 -6.09 4.04
CA VAL A 100 1.64 -5.75 2.63
C VAL A 100 0.47 -6.52 2.03
N LYS A 101 -0.49 -5.79 1.49
CA LYS A 101 -1.65 -6.33 0.80
C LYS A 101 -1.33 -6.74 -0.64
N ALA A 102 -2.24 -7.49 -1.25
CA ALA A 102 -2.18 -7.95 -2.64
C ALA A 102 -2.21 -6.79 -3.66
N ASP A 103 -2.80 -5.65 -3.28
CA ASP A 103 -2.77 -4.39 -4.05
C ASP A 103 -1.53 -3.54 -3.73
N ARG A 104 -0.53 -4.12 -3.04
CA ARG A 104 0.75 -3.51 -2.67
C ARG A 104 0.68 -2.34 -1.70
N GLU A 105 -0.52 -1.98 -1.23
CA GLU A 105 -0.69 -1.05 -0.13
C GLU A 105 -0.37 -1.72 1.22
N THR A 106 0.06 -0.91 2.19
CA THR A 106 0.30 -1.39 3.54
C THR A 106 -0.95 -1.26 4.42
N ARG A 107 -1.30 -2.31 5.17
CA ARG A 107 -2.31 -2.27 6.22
C ARG A 107 -1.64 -2.25 7.59
N TYR A 108 -2.03 -1.29 8.43
CA TYR A 108 -1.43 -1.09 9.76
C TYR A 108 -2.35 -1.47 10.91
N TYR A 109 -1.78 -2.05 11.96
CA TYR A 109 -2.44 -2.33 13.22
C TYR A 109 -1.60 -1.76 14.37
N HIS A 110 -2.27 -1.42 15.46
CA HIS A 110 -1.63 -0.96 16.69
C HIS A 110 -2.11 -1.79 17.87
N GLY A 111 -1.17 -2.50 18.50
CA GLY A 111 -1.34 -3.20 19.75
C GLY A 111 -0.92 -2.30 20.91
N SER A 112 -1.75 -2.20 21.95
CA SER A 112 -1.40 -1.44 23.16
C SER A 112 -1.99 -2.07 24.43
N GLN A 113 -1.37 -1.75 25.55
CA GLN A 113 -1.79 -2.11 26.90
C GLN A 113 -2.12 -0.85 27.71
N ASP A 114 -3.23 -0.85 28.44
CA ASP A 114 -3.70 0.29 29.25
C ASP A 114 -3.56 0.06 30.78
N GLY A 115 -2.72 -0.89 31.19
CA GLY A 115 -2.57 -1.34 32.58
C GLY A 115 -3.57 -2.43 32.99
N ARG A 116 -4.70 -2.58 32.29
CA ARG A 116 -5.77 -3.53 32.65
C ARG A 116 -6.07 -4.55 31.57
N SER A 117 -5.87 -4.16 30.32
CA SER A 117 -6.22 -4.96 29.16
C SER A 117 -5.23 -4.74 28.03
N LEU A 118 -5.17 -5.73 27.14
CA LEU A 118 -4.50 -5.64 25.86
C LEU A 118 -5.53 -5.48 24.75
N LYS A 119 -5.20 -4.67 23.74
CA LYS A 119 -6.02 -4.49 22.55
C LYS A 119 -5.17 -4.42 21.30
N ILE A 120 -5.72 -4.85 20.17
CA ILE A 120 -5.16 -4.64 18.84
C ILE A 120 -6.24 -4.02 17.96
N LEU A 121 -5.91 -2.89 17.35
CA LEU A 121 -6.82 -2.11 16.51
C LEU A 121 -6.23 -1.96 15.10
N TRP A 122 -7.08 -2.02 14.08
CA TRP A 122 -6.72 -1.60 12.73
C TRP A 122 -6.62 -0.08 12.70
N VAL A 123 -5.54 0.44 12.10
CA VAL A 123 -5.26 1.88 11.98
C VAL A 123 -5.17 2.23 10.49
N PRO A 124 -6.22 2.82 9.88
CA PRO A 124 -6.21 3.15 8.45
C PRO A 124 -5.17 4.20 8.06
N SER A 125 -4.87 5.14 8.98
CA SER A 125 -3.90 6.22 8.75
C SER A 125 -2.98 6.31 9.96
N PRO A 126 -1.88 5.53 10.00
CA PRO A 126 -0.91 5.61 11.08
C PRO A 126 -0.18 6.96 11.07
N PRO A 127 0.25 7.48 12.24
CA PRO A 127 1.12 8.66 12.27
C PRO A 127 2.38 8.45 11.44
N ALA A 128 2.83 9.51 10.74
CA ALA A 128 3.86 9.42 9.71
C ALA A 128 5.13 8.71 10.14
N LYS A 129 5.63 9.10 11.31
CA LYS A 129 6.83 8.51 11.92
C LYS A 129 6.85 6.98 11.98
N TYR A 130 5.68 6.32 12.13
CA TYR A 130 5.61 4.86 12.21
C TYR A 130 5.66 4.19 10.83
N TYR A 131 4.83 4.63 9.88
CA TYR A 131 4.84 4.04 8.54
C TYR A 131 6.18 4.31 7.85
N GLU A 132 6.73 5.52 7.99
CA GLU A 132 8.03 5.85 7.41
C GLU A 132 9.15 5.02 8.01
N TYR A 133 9.16 4.81 9.32
CA TYR A 133 10.15 3.94 9.95
C TYR A 133 10.00 2.48 9.49
N MET A 134 8.78 1.95 9.49
CA MET A 134 8.55 0.55 9.12
C MET A 134 8.86 0.30 7.65
N GLU A 135 8.49 1.20 6.74
CA GLU A 135 8.73 1.05 5.30
C GLU A 135 10.17 1.39 4.92
N LYS A 136 10.71 2.54 5.35
CA LYS A 136 12.01 3.04 4.90
C LYS A 136 13.20 2.51 5.73
N LYS A 137 13.01 2.17 7.01
CA LYS A 137 14.09 1.66 7.90
C LYS A 137 14.01 0.17 8.13
N MET A 138 12.82 -0.37 8.39
CA MET A 138 12.64 -1.81 8.61
C MET A 138 12.41 -2.60 7.32
N GLY A 139 12.16 -1.94 6.20
CA GLY A 139 12.01 -2.56 4.89
C GLY A 139 10.68 -3.27 4.68
N LEU A 140 9.60 -2.80 5.30
CA LEU A 140 8.25 -3.29 5.01
C LEU A 140 7.89 -2.99 3.55
N GLY A 141 7.67 -4.03 2.74
CA GLY A 141 7.40 -3.89 1.31
C GLY A 141 8.65 -3.84 0.41
N ASP A 142 9.86 -3.91 0.97
CA ASP A 142 11.10 -3.88 0.17
C ASP A 142 11.18 -5.03 -0.84
N ALA A 143 10.70 -6.21 -0.48
CA ALA A 143 10.69 -7.37 -1.38
C ALA A 143 9.89 -7.11 -2.67
N ILE A 144 8.89 -6.21 -2.62
CA ILE A 144 8.12 -5.79 -3.79
C ILE A 144 8.85 -4.67 -4.52
N ARG A 145 9.31 -3.64 -3.79
CA ARG A 145 10.03 -2.50 -4.37
C ARG A 145 11.32 -2.91 -5.10
N ASN A 146 11.96 -3.97 -4.62
CA ASN A 146 13.22 -4.47 -5.14
C ASN A 146 13.07 -5.55 -6.22
N GLN A 147 11.85 -5.94 -6.62
CA GLN A 147 11.70 -6.84 -7.77
C GLN A 147 12.26 -6.15 -9.03
N PRO A 148 12.87 -6.90 -9.96
CA PRO A 148 13.46 -6.32 -11.17
C PRO A 148 12.47 -5.43 -11.93
N ARG A 149 12.92 -4.21 -12.24
CA ARG A 149 12.21 -3.26 -13.08
C ARG A 149 12.81 -3.34 -14.48
N VAL A 150 11.99 -3.77 -15.44
CA VAL A 150 12.42 -4.01 -16.82
C VAL A 150 11.54 -3.24 -17.79
N LEU A 151 12.05 -2.92 -18.98
CA LEU A 151 11.20 -2.38 -20.04
C LEU A 151 10.40 -3.47 -20.75
N LYS A 152 10.84 -4.73 -20.65
CA LYS A 152 10.20 -5.88 -21.27
C LYS A 152 10.21 -7.06 -20.33
N TYR A 153 9.01 -7.54 -20.01
CA TYR A 153 8.78 -8.83 -19.40
C TYR A 153 8.32 -9.82 -20.47
N LYS A 154 8.87 -11.03 -20.43
CA LYS A 154 8.49 -12.12 -21.31
C LYS A 154 8.66 -13.45 -20.57
N GLU A 155 7.59 -14.23 -20.48
CA GLU A 155 7.62 -15.55 -19.86
C GLU A 155 6.70 -16.52 -20.61
N ASN A 156 7.15 -17.76 -20.81
CA ASN A 156 6.34 -18.80 -21.46
C ASN A 156 5.63 -19.63 -20.39
N PHE A 157 4.30 -19.72 -20.45
CA PHE A 157 3.55 -20.56 -19.52
C PHE A 157 2.19 -21.00 -20.06
N GLN A 158 1.53 -21.92 -19.34
CA GLN A 158 0.19 -22.39 -19.65
C GLN A 158 -0.88 -21.63 -18.85
N SER A 159 -1.87 -21.06 -19.55
CA SER A 159 -3.09 -20.50 -18.94
C SER A 159 -4.33 -21.10 -19.60
N GLY A 160 -5.15 -21.81 -18.82
CA GLY A 160 -6.21 -22.64 -19.37
C GLY A 160 -5.63 -23.71 -20.30
N ASN A 161 -6.07 -23.71 -21.56
CA ASN A 161 -5.60 -24.65 -22.60
C ASN A 161 -4.57 -24.03 -23.55
N ILE A 162 -4.05 -22.83 -23.26
CA ILE A 162 -3.12 -22.09 -24.12
C ILE A 162 -1.73 -22.07 -23.48
N ILE A 163 -0.72 -22.53 -24.21
CA ILE A 163 0.70 -22.37 -23.87
C ILE A 163 1.27 -21.32 -24.82
N ALA A 164 1.69 -20.18 -24.29
CA ALA A 164 2.20 -19.08 -25.09
C ALA A 164 3.13 -18.19 -24.27
N ASP A 165 3.86 -17.32 -24.96
CA ASP A 165 4.58 -16.23 -24.32
C ASP A 165 3.58 -15.19 -23.82
N PHE A 166 3.68 -14.82 -22.55
CA PHE A 166 3.10 -13.61 -22.00
C PHE A 166 4.14 -12.50 -22.05
N ILE A 167 3.83 -11.47 -22.85
CA ILE A 167 4.73 -10.35 -23.08
C ILE A 167 4.05 -9.09 -22.54
N VAL A 168 4.80 -8.33 -21.74
CA VAL A 168 4.45 -6.96 -21.35
C VAL A 168 5.65 -6.08 -21.61
N GLU A 169 5.50 -5.07 -22.47
CA GLU A 169 6.61 -4.26 -22.95
C GLU A 169 6.24 -2.76 -22.96
N ILE A 170 7.15 -1.93 -22.46
CA ILE A 170 7.10 -0.48 -22.63
C ILE A 170 7.69 -0.15 -23.99
N GLN A 171 6.85 0.39 -24.86
CA GLN A 171 7.20 0.86 -26.19
C GLN A 171 7.08 2.37 -26.28
N PRO A 172 7.83 3.04 -27.17
CA PRO A 172 7.62 4.45 -27.47
C PRO A 172 6.14 4.74 -27.81
N GLY A 173 5.65 5.85 -27.27
CA GLY A 173 4.32 6.39 -27.56
C GLY A 173 4.23 7.09 -28.92
N ASN A 174 3.07 7.69 -29.20
CA ASN A 174 2.91 8.57 -30.36
C ASN A 174 3.41 10.00 -30.07
N ALA A 175 3.46 10.39 -28.79
CA ALA A 175 4.03 11.63 -28.31
C ALA A 175 5.25 11.39 -27.40
N THR A 176 6.04 12.44 -27.16
CA THR A 176 7.28 12.37 -26.36
C THR A 176 7.04 12.21 -24.86
N ASP A 177 5.84 12.56 -24.40
CA ASP A 177 5.37 12.55 -23.02
C ASP A 177 4.44 11.36 -22.74
N GLU A 178 4.47 10.33 -23.58
CA GLU A 178 3.70 9.11 -23.37
C GLU A 178 4.49 7.86 -23.82
N VAL A 179 4.10 6.72 -23.27
CA VAL A 179 4.55 5.40 -23.70
C VAL A 179 3.36 4.47 -23.92
N ASN A 180 3.58 3.46 -24.75
CA ASN A 180 2.64 2.39 -24.98
C ASN A 180 3.02 1.18 -24.14
N VAL A 181 2.10 0.69 -23.32
CA VAL A 181 2.19 -0.60 -22.63
C VAL A 181 1.61 -1.65 -23.55
N TYR A 182 2.49 -2.34 -24.27
CA TYR A 182 2.18 -3.45 -25.17
C TYR A 182 2.00 -4.74 -24.37
N ILE A 183 0.93 -5.47 -24.63
CA ILE A 183 0.56 -6.70 -23.95
C ILE A 183 0.21 -7.77 -25.00
N GLU A 184 0.82 -8.95 -24.90
CA GLU A 184 0.52 -10.08 -25.78
C GLU A 184 0.43 -11.39 -25.00
N PHE A 185 -0.54 -12.23 -25.35
CA PHE A 185 -0.62 -13.63 -24.92
C PHE A 185 -1.47 -14.44 -25.90
N GLY A 186 -0.99 -15.60 -26.33
CA GLY A 186 -1.76 -16.53 -27.16
C GLY A 186 -2.21 -15.95 -28.51
N GLY A 187 -1.45 -15.02 -29.08
CA GLY A 187 -1.79 -14.31 -30.32
C GLY A 187 -2.80 -13.16 -30.17
N VAL A 188 -3.27 -12.88 -28.95
CA VAL A 188 -4.08 -11.69 -28.66
C VAL A 188 -3.16 -10.56 -28.21
N THR A 189 -3.39 -9.36 -28.74
CA THR A 189 -2.63 -8.15 -28.41
C THR A 189 -3.53 -7.07 -27.83
N ARG A 190 -3.02 -6.33 -26.85
CA ARG A 190 -3.62 -5.11 -26.31
C ARG A 190 -2.54 -4.05 -26.10
N VAL A 191 -2.85 -2.80 -26.42
CA VAL A 191 -1.96 -1.66 -26.18
C VAL A 191 -2.69 -0.66 -25.31
N LEU A 192 -2.03 -0.17 -24.27
CA LEU A 192 -2.54 0.86 -23.37
C LEU A 192 -1.59 2.05 -23.40
N THR A 193 -2.10 3.27 -23.38
CA THR A 193 -1.27 4.47 -23.34
C THR A 193 -1.07 4.93 -21.90
N MET A 194 0.16 5.32 -21.55
CA MET A 194 0.54 5.85 -20.24
C MET A 194 1.31 7.16 -20.42
N PRO A 195 0.85 8.29 -19.89
CA PRO A 195 1.63 9.52 -19.89
C PRO A 195 2.85 9.35 -19.00
N VAL A 196 3.95 10.01 -19.36
CA VAL A 196 5.24 9.99 -18.67
C VAL A 196 5.63 11.42 -18.37
N PRO A 197 5.40 11.90 -17.14
CA PRO A 197 5.88 13.21 -16.71
C PRO A 197 7.40 13.34 -16.84
N GLU A 198 7.89 14.57 -16.93
CA GLU A 198 9.31 14.84 -17.04
C GLU A 198 10.10 14.19 -15.87
N GLY A 199 11.18 13.50 -16.19
CA GLY A 199 12.02 12.80 -15.22
C GLY A 199 11.50 11.43 -14.75
N ALA A 200 10.26 11.07 -15.06
CA ALA A 200 9.69 9.78 -14.71
C ALA A 200 10.29 8.65 -15.57
N LYS A 201 10.47 7.46 -14.97
CA LYS A 201 11.00 6.29 -15.68
C LYS A 201 9.95 5.18 -15.77
N PRO A 202 9.46 4.83 -16.97
CA PRO A 202 8.49 3.76 -17.10
C PRO A 202 9.12 2.39 -16.84
N TYR A 203 8.34 1.48 -16.27
CA TYR A 203 8.78 0.12 -15.98
C TYR A 203 7.65 -0.90 -16.08
N VAL A 204 8.05 -2.16 -16.27
CA VAL A 204 7.27 -3.37 -16.02
C VAL A 204 7.91 -4.11 -14.86
N GLN A 205 7.09 -4.61 -13.94
CA GLN A 205 7.53 -5.42 -12.83
C GLN A 205 6.63 -6.66 -12.71
N ALA A 206 7.25 -7.84 -12.84
CA ALA A 206 6.54 -9.11 -12.72
C ALA A 206 6.37 -9.47 -11.25
N TYR A 207 5.14 -9.76 -10.87
CA TYR A 207 4.82 -10.29 -9.55
C TYR A 207 4.78 -11.83 -9.56
N LYS A 208 4.25 -12.40 -10.65
CA LYS A 208 4.21 -13.83 -10.95
C LYS A 208 4.34 -14.03 -12.45
N GLN A 209 4.50 -15.28 -12.89
CA GLN A 209 4.59 -15.63 -14.30
C GLN A 209 3.42 -15.11 -15.15
N ASP A 210 2.24 -14.98 -14.55
CA ASP A 210 0.98 -14.61 -15.20
C ASP A 210 0.48 -13.21 -14.81
N HIS A 211 1.27 -12.44 -14.05
CA HIS A 211 0.83 -11.20 -13.42
C HIS A 211 1.96 -10.17 -13.34
N CYS A 212 1.78 -9.06 -14.04
CA CYS A 212 2.69 -7.92 -14.08
C CYS A 212 2.00 -6.61 -13.70
N PHE A 213 2.81 -5.65 -13.28
CA PHE A 213 2.42 -4.25 -13.11
C PHE A 213 3.21 -3.40 -14.09
N ALA A 214 2.56 -2.41 -14.70
CA ALA A 214 3.21 -1.37 -15.48
C ALA A 214 2.98 -0.02 -14.80
N GLY A 215 4.05 0.78 -14.70
CA GLY A 215 4.05 2.02 -13.92
C GLY A 215 5.24 2.92 -14.21
N LEU A 216 5.40 3.93 -13.36
CA LEU A 216 6.43 4.95 -13.43
C LEU A 216 7.21 5.02 -12.10
N GLU A 217 8.51 5.18 -12.17
CA GLU A 217 9.33 5.63 -11.04
C GLU A 217 9.42 7.16 -11.10
N ILE A 218 8.85 7.85 -10.10
CA ILE A 218 8.80 9.32 -9.99
C ILE A 218 9.48 9.69 -8.67
N ASP A 219 10.58 10.45 -8.72
CA ASP A 219 11.35 10.84 -7.53
C ASP A 219 11.76 9.66 -6.61
N GLY A 220 11.96 8.48 -7.20
CA GLY A 220 12.32 7.25 -6.47
C GLY A 220 11.12 6.49 -5.87
N GLU A 221 9.91 7.04 -5.97
CA GLU A 221 8.67 6.39 -5.60
C GLU A 221 8.06 5.65 -6.80
N LEU A 222 7.48 4.47 -6.54
CA LEU A 222 6.87 3.64 -7.58
C LEU A 222 5.37 3.93 -7.69
N GLU A 223 4.96 4.33 -8.89
CA GLU A 223 3.57 4.61 -9.23
C GLU A 223 3.05 3.61 -10.26
N GLU A 224 2.21 2.68 -9.81
CA GLU A 224 1.61 1.68 -10.69
C GLU A 224 0.33 2.21 -11.33
N TYR A 225 0.26 2.14 -12.65
CA TYR A 225 -0.89 2.60 -13.42
C TYR A 225 -1.74 1.44 -13.93
N PHE A 226 -1.12 0.31 -14.25
CA PHE A 226 -1.82 -0.87 -14.77
C PHE A 226 -1.44 -2.15 -14.04
N GLU A 227 -2.46 -2.90 -13.64
CA GLU A 227 -2.37 -4.30 -13.25
C GLU A 227 -2.73 -5.18 -14.46
N ILE A 228 -1.84 -6.09 -14.85
CA ILE A 228 -1.96 -6.89 -16.06
C ILE A 228 -1.85 -8.36 -15.69
N LYS A 229 -2.86 -9.16 -16.04
CA LYS A 229 -2.97 -10.58 -15.70
C LYS A 229 -3.37 -11.40 -16.90
N VAL A 230 -3.01 -12.68 -16.91
CA VAL A 230 -3.57 -13.67 -17.83
C VAL A 230 -4.30 -14.74 -17.02
N VAL A 231 -5.63 -14.82 -17.17
CA VAL A 231 -6.46 -15.76 -16.41
C VAL A 231 -7.28 -16.60 -17.38
N GLY A 232 -7.14 -17.93 -17.29
CA GLY A 232 -7.87 -18.87 -18.15
C GLY A 232 -7.64 -18.62 -19.65
N GLY A 233 -6.42 -18.23 -20.03
CA GLY A 233 -6.04 -17.93 -21.41
C GLY A 233 -6.43 -16.55 -21.91
N ARG A 234 -6.88 -15.64 -21.03
CA ARG A 234 -7.36 -14.30 -21.41
C ARG A 234 -6.55 -13.20 -20.75
N ILE A 235 -6.18 -12.19 -21.53
CA ILE A 235 -5.55 -10.97 -21.04
C ILE A 235 -6.59 -10.12 -20.28
N GLY A 236 -6.32 -9.84 -19.02
CA GLY A 236 -6.96 -8.81 -18.22
C GLY A 236 -5.99 -7.67 -17.98
N ALA A 237 -6.44 -6.44 -18.19
CA ALA A 237 -5.68 -5.24 -17.81
C ALA A 237 -6.61 -4.25 -17.13
N ARG A 238 -6.26 -3.85 -15.91
CA ARG A 238 -7.02 -2.95 -15.05
C ARG A 238 -6.19 -1.71 -14.75
N GLN A 239 -6.78 -0.54 -14.99
CA GLN A 239 -6.18 0.72 -14.58
C GLN A 239 -6.35 0.90 -13.07
N LEU A 240 -5.24 1.18 -12.38
CA LEU A 240 -5.17 1.35 -10.93
C LEU A 240 -5.31 2.83 -10.54
N LYS A 241 -4.72 3.72 -11.34
CA LYS A 241 -4.72 5.16 -11.12
C LYS A 241 -5.22 5.89 -12.35
N ALA A 242 -6.05 6.91 -12.14
CA ALA A 242 -6.37 7.86 -13.19
C ALA A 242 -5.12 8.70 -13.51
N PHE A 243 -4.98 9.10 -14.76
CA PHE A 243 -3.93 10.04 -15.14
C PHE A 243 -4.31 11.42 -14.62
N ALA A 244 -3.43 12.04 -13.82
CA ALA A 244 -3.59 13.44 -13.48
C ALA A 244 -3.45 14.25 -14.77
N GLN A 245 -4.46 15.08 -15.07
CA GLN A 245 -4.43 16.05 -16.16
C GLN A 245 -3.70 17.31 -15.73
#